data_AF-A0A7S2MN48-F1
#
_entry.id   AF-A0A7S2MN48-F1
#
_cell.length_a   1.000
_cell.length_b   1.000
_cell.length_c   1.000
_cell.angle_alpha   90.00
_cell.angle_beta   90.00
_cell.angle_gamma   90.00
#
_symmetry.space_group_name_H-M   'P 1'
#
loop_
_entity.id
_entity.type
_entity.pdbx_description
1 polymer ?
#
loop_
_entity_poly.entity_id
_entity_poly.type
_entity_poly.pdbx_seq_one_letter_code
_entity_poly.pdbx_strand_id
1 'polypeptide(L)'
;DDIMRDLEDRTASLTRIQRSHQEHLQVLRYGKTEFYSAHHDFFDPAHYAKDKRTLGMIQNGRRNRMATVFWYLSDVEVGGETVFPKHNGAPQPVDFKDCSRGLKVKPEKGKVIIFYSLDAAGEMDD
;
A
#
# COMPACT_ATOMS: atom_id res chain seq x y z
N ASP A 1 -6.58 -9.73 20.95
CA ASP A 1 -7.26 -8.43 21.00
C ASP A 1 -8.46 -8.51 20.08
N ASP A 2 -9.67 -8.26 20.59
CA ASP A 2 -10.91 -8.45 19.82
C ASP A 2 -11.08 -7.42 18.70
N ILE A 3 -10.63 -6.17 18.92
CA ILE A 3 -10.71 -5.09 17.92
C ILE A 3 -9.82 -5.45 16.72
N MET A 4 -8.60 -5.93 16.99
CA MET A 4 -7.68 -6.35 15.94
C MET A 4 -8.25 -7.50 15.12
N ARG A 5 -8.82 -8.51 15.79
CA ARG A 5 -9.43 -9.65 15.11
C ARG A 5 -10.58 -9.22 14.19
N ASP A 6 -11.44 -8.33 14.67
CA ASP A 6 -12.57 -7.83 13.88
C ASP A 6 -12.11 -7.04 12.64
N LEU A 7 -11.00 -6.29 12.75
CA LEU A 7 -10.41 -5.58 11.61
C LEU A 7 -9.83 -6.56 10.58
N GLU A 8 -9.10 -7.58 11.04
CA GLU A 8 -8.55 -8.63 10.17
C GLU A 8 -9.66 -9.42 9.45
N ASP A 9 -10.74 -9.78 10.17
CA ASP A 9 -11.91 -10.46 9.61
C ASP A 9 -12.63 -9.58 8.57
N ARG A 10 -12.79 -8.28 8.84
CA ARG A 10 -13.35 -7.33 7.87
C ARG A 10 -12.48 -7.20 6.62
N THR A 11 -11.17 -7.15 6.80
CA THR A 11 -10.19 -7.09 5.71
C THR A 11 -10.26 -8.32 4.81
N ALA A 12 -10.34 -9.51 5.43
CA ALA A 12 -10.48 -10.76 4.71
C ALA A 12 -11.81 -10.85 3.95
N SER A 13 -12.91 -10.40 4.58
CA SER A 13 -14.22 -10.36 3.94
C SER A 13 -14.24 -9.42 2.74
N LEU A 14 -13.62 -8.25 2.88
CA LEU A 14 -13.57 -7.21 1.85
C LEU A 14 -12.70 -7.62 0.64
N THR A 15 -11.52 -8.18 0.90
CA THR A 15 -10.56 -8.57 -0.15
C THR A 15 -10.81 -9.96 -0.72
N ARG A 16 -11.60 -10.79 -0.02
CA ARG A 16 -11.76 -12.24 -0.28
C ARG A 16 -10.45 -13.04 -0.16
N ILE A 17 -9.46 -12.50 0.55
CA ILE A 17 -8.19 -13.16 0.85
C ILE A 17 -8.21 -13.68 2.29
N GLN A 18 -7.68 -14.88 2.51
CA GLN A 18 -7.61 -15.49 3.83
C GLN A 18 -6.77 -14.65 4.80
N ARG A 19 -7.18 -14.58 6.07
CA ARG A 19 -6.47 -13.86 7.14
C ARG A 19 -5.02 -14.30 7.32
N SER A 20 -4.72 -15.57 7.08
CA SER A 20 -3.37 -16.12 7.14
C SER A 20 -2.37 -15.46 6.18
N HIS A 21 -2.84 -14.74 5.17
CA HIS A 21 -2.00 -13.99 4.23
C HIS A 21 -1.78 -12.52 4.63
N GLN A 22 -2.46 -12.05 5.68
CA GLN A 22 -2.29 -10.67 6.16
C GLN A 22 -0.96 -10.56 6.92
N GLU A 23 -0.27 -9.43 6.72
CA GLU A 23 0.82 -9.01 7.59
C GLU A 23 0.26 -8.37 8.87
N HIS A 24 1.12 -8.12 9.86
CA HIS A 24 0.71 -7.37 11.05
C HIS A 24 0.24 -5.96 10.66
N LEU A 25 -0.83 -5.48 11.33
CA LEU A 25 -1.34 -4.13 11.12
C LEU A 25 -0.24 -3.10 11.38
N GLN A 26 -0.03 -2.20 10.43
CA GLN A 26 0.87 -1.07 10.56
C GLN A 26 0.07 0.20 10.84
N VAL A 27 0.42 0.91 11.91
CA VAL A 27 -0.17 2.21 12.26
C VAL A 27 0.87 3.30 12.03
N LEU A 28 0.51 4.30 11.24
CA LEU A 28 1.37 5.43 10.90
C LEU A 28 0.78 6.73 11.44
N ARG A 29 1.66 7.63 11.90
CA ARG A 29 1.29 8.99 12.32
C ARG A 29 2.23 9.96 11.62
N TYR A 30 1.69 10.76 10.72
CA TYR A 30 2.42 11.83 10.06
C TYR A 30 2.18 13.14 10.81
N GLY A 31 3.28 13.80 11.19
CA GLY A 31 3.30 15.16 11.68
C GLY A 31 3.23 16.19 10.57
N LYS A 32 3.30 17.47 10.94
CA LYS A 32 3.41 18.56 9.95
C LYS A 32 4.66 18.35 9.12
N THR A 33 4.57 18.57 7.81
CA THR A 33 5.66 18.46 6.82
C THR A 33 6.18 17.04 6.57
N GLU A 34 5.75 16.04 7.34
CA GLU A 34 6.12 14.65 7.07
C GLU A 34 5.34 14.10 5.88
N PHE A 35 5.99 13.23 5.12
CA PHE A 35 5.43 12.63 3.91
C PHE A 35 6.06 11.26 3.68
N TYR A 36 5.50 10.52 2.73
CA TYR A 36 6.11 9.32 2.17
C TYR A 36 6.18 9.48 0.65
N SER A 37 7.35 9.24 0.06
CA SER A 37 7.52 9.33 -1.39
C SER A 37 6.69 8.23 -2.09
N ALA A 38 6.26 8.49 -3.32
CA ALA A 38 5.62 7.47 -4.14
C ALA A 38 6.51 6.22 -4.25
N HIS A 39 5.90 5.04 -4.11
CA HIS A 39 6.55 3.74 -4.09
C HIS A 39 5.54 2.64 -4.43
N HIS A 40 6.02 1.41 -4.60
CA HIS A 40 5.18 0.22 -4.67
C HIS A 40 5.20 -0.52 -3.35
N ASP A 41 4.07 -1.15 -3.01
CA ASP A 41 3.99 -2.05 -1.85
C ASP A 41 4.52 -3.45 -2.17
N PHE A 42 4.57 -3.84 -3.45
CA PHE A 42 5.19 -5.09 -3.86
C PHE A 42 6.71 -5.03 -3.73
N PHE A 43 7.33 -6.20 -3.63
CA PHE A 43 8.77 -6.38 -3.67
C PHE A 43 9.20 -6.86 -5.06
N ASP A 44 10.02 -6.09 -5.76
CA ASP A 44 10.72 -6.57 -6.97
C ASP A 44 12.02 -7.27 -6.55
N PRO A 45 12.16 -8.61 -6.76
CA PRO A 45 13.38 -9.34 -6.43
C PRO A 45 14.65 -8.74 -7.06
N ALA A 46 14.56 -8.08 -8.22
CA ALA A 46 15.69 -7.44 -8.87
C ALA A 46 16.29 -6.33 -8.00
N HIS A 47 15.45 -5.54 -7.30
CA HIS A 47 15.89 -4.50 -6.37
C HIS A 47 16.61 -5.06 -5.13
N TYR A 48 16.35 -6.32 -4.78
CA TYR A 48 16.89 -6.98 -3.58
C TYR A 48 17.94 -8.05 -3.90
N ALA A 49 18.51 -8.08 -5.10
CA ALA A 49 19.48 -9.11 -5.53
C ALA A 49 20.64 -9.36 -4.53
N LYS A 50 21.05 -8.32 -3.79
CA LYS A 50 22.12 -8.34 -2.79
C LYS A 50 21.63 -8.54 -1.34
N ASP A 51 20.33 -8.44 -1.09
CA ASP A 51 19.72 -8.64 0.22
C ASP A 51 19.12 -10.05 0.32
N LYS A 52 19.95 -11.01 0.74
CA LYS A 52 19.54 -12.42 0.88
C LYS A 52 18.43 -12.61 1.91
N ARG A 53 18.32 -11.75 2.92
CA ARG A 53 17.26 -11.83 3.92
C ARG A 53 15.91 -11.49 3.30
N THR A 54 15.83 -10.38 2.58
CA THR A 54 14.60 -9.97 1.88
C THR A 54 14.23 -10.98 0.81
N LEU A 55 15.18 -11.45 -0.01
CA LEU A 55 14.94 -12.49 -1.01
C LEU A 55 14.39 -13.80 -0.40
N GLY A 56 14.92 -14.22 0.74
CA GLY A 56 14.40 -15.37 1.47
C GLY A 56 12.96 -15.15 1.96
N MET A 57 12.68 -13.97 2.53
CA MET A 57 11.35 -13.60 3.01
C MET A 57 10.29 -13.62 1.90
N ILE A 58 10.63 -13.08 0.72
CA ILE A 58 9.73 -13.03 -0.45
C ILE A 58 9.82 -14.29 -1.32
N GLN A 59 10.56 -15.32 -0.88
CA GLN A 59 10.78 -16.56 -1.60
C GLN A 59 11.21 -16.35 -3.07
N ASN A 60 12.15 -15.42 -3.29
CA ASN A 60 12.61 -14.99 -4.61
C ASN A 60 11.47 -14.51 -5.54
N GLY A 61 10.47 -13.82 -4.98
CA GLY A 61 9.33 -13.24 -5.71
C GLY A 61 8.06 -14.08 -5.68
N ARG A 62 8.14 -15.35 -5.25
CA ARG A 62 6.95 -16.25 -5.15
C ARG A 62 5.98 -15.84 -4.05
N ARG A 63 6.43 -15.05 -3.08
CA ARG A 63 5.59 -14.43 -2.05
C ARG A 63 5.71 -12.92 -2.18
N ASN A 64 4.58 -12.24 -2.35
CA ASN A 64 4.55 -10.79 -2.52
C ASN A 64 3.24 -10.20 -1.98
N ARG A 65 3.14 -8.86 -1.91
CA ARG A 65 1.93 -8.16 -1.46
C ARG A 65 0.99 -7.94 -2.64
N MET A 66 -0.13 -8.65 -2.66
CA MET A 66 -1.13 -8.56 -3.74
C MET A 66 -1.98 -7.29 -3.64
N ALA A 67 -2.40 -6.91 -2.43
CA ALA A 67 -3.29 -5.79 -2.21
C ALA A 67 -3.01 -5.13 -0.86
N THR A 68 -3.30 -3.83 -0.79
CA THR A 68 -3.21 -3.03 0.42
C THR A 68 -4.59 -2.49 0.77
N VAL A 69 -5.02 -2.70 2.01
CA VAL A 69 -6.21 -2.05 2.58
C VAL A 69 -5.72 -0.96 3.52
N PHE A 70 -6.05 0.29 3.20
CA PHE A 70 -5.56 1.47 3.90
C PHE A 70 -6.71 2.21 4.56
N TRP A 71 -6.67 2.33 5.90
CA TRP A 71 -7.67 3.04 6.70
C TRP A 71 -7.17 4.42 7.11
N TYR A 72 -7.98 5.44 6.86
CA TYR A 72 -7.74 6.77 7.42
C TYR A 72 -8.32 6.86 8.83
N LEU A 73 -7.47 7.08 9.83
CA LEU A 73 -7.85 7.07 11.25
C LEU A 73 -8.24 8.47 11.78
N SER A 74 -8.00 9.52 11.01
CA SER A 74 -8.30 10.91 11.35
C SER A 74 -8.58 11.74 10.09
N ASP A 75 -9.36 12.80 10.24
CA ASP A 75 -9.50 13.84 9.23
C ASP A 75 -8.23 14.69 9.16
N VAL A 76 -7.82 15.08 7.96
CA VAL A 76 -6.74 16.05 7.76
C VAL A 76 -7.29 17.29 7.05
N GLU A 77 -7.01 18.45 7.62
CA GLU A 77 -7.51 19.73 7.12
C GLU A 77 -6.88 20.10 5.77
N VAL A 78 -5.54 20.00 5.67
CA VAL A 78 -4.74 20.36 4.49
C VAL A 78 -3.64 19.33 4.26
N GLY A 79 -3.48 18.88 3.01
CA GLY A 79 -2.48 17.89 2.61
C GLY A 79 -2.83 16.47 3.05
N GLY A 80 -1.82 15.60 3.09
CA GLY A 80 -1.95 14.21 3.57
C GLY A 80 -2.70 13.27 2.63
N GLU A 81 -2.91 13.68 1.37
CA GLU A 81 -3.55 12.83 0.37
C GLU A 81 -2.70 11.60 0.05
N THR A 82 -3.36 10.46 -0.18
CA THR A 82 -2.73 9.35 -0.87
C THR A 82 -2.81 9.62 -2.37
N VAL A 83 -1.65 9.71 -3.02
CA VAL A 83 -1.54 10.08 -4.43
C VAL A 83 -1.10 8.87 -5.25
N PHE A 84 -1.85 8.57 -6.32
CA PHE A 84 -1.52 7.56 -7.32
C PHE A 84 -1.07 8.25 -8.61
N PRO A 85 0.24 8.53 -8.76
CA PRO A 85 0.76 9.38 -9.84
C PRO A 85 0.62 8.76 -11.24
N LYS A 86 0.52 7.43 -11.33
CA LYS A 86 0.41 6.66 -12.58
C LYS A 86 -1.01 6.27 -12.96
N HIS A 87 -2.02 6.78 -12.24
CA HIS A 87 -3.43 6.48 -12.52
C HIS A 87 -3.79 6.68 -14.01
N ASN A 88 -4.56 5.75 -14.58
CA ASN A 88 -4.91 5.67 -16.00
C ASN A 88 -3.70 5.59 -16.95
N GLY A 89 -2.63 4.90 -16.54
CA GLY A 89 -1.44 4.69 -17.38
C GLY A 89 -0.58 5.94 -17.54
N ALA A 90 -0.68 6.90 -16.61
CA ALA A 90 0.18 8.07 -16.62
C ALA A 90 1.66 7.65 -16.41
N PRO A 91 2.62 8.38 -17.00
CA PRO A 91 4.03 8.00 -16.94
C PRO A 91 4.60 8.13 -15.52
N GLN A 92 5.65 7.35 -15.27
CA GLN A 92 6.44 7.37 -14.04
C GLN A 92 6.82 8.81 -13.64
N PRO A 93 6.63 9.21 -12.37
CA PRO A 93 7.13 10.50 -11.89
C PRO A 93 8.65 10.59 -11.93
N VAL A 94 9.14 11.74 -12.38
CA VAL A 94 10.53 12.14 -12.19
C VAL A 94 10.76 12.54 -10.74
N ASP A 95 9.83 13.30 -10.15
CA ASP A 95 9.83 13.62 -8.72
C ASP A 95 8.77 12.79 -7.98
N PHE A 96 9.23 11.84 -7.17
CA PHE A 96 8.38 10.97 -6.36
C PHE A 96 7.72 11.69 -5.17
N LYS A 97 8.05 12.96 -4.93
CA LYS A 97 7.41 13.82 -3.92
C LYS A 97 6.36 14.75 -4.53
N ASP A 98 6.24 14.80 -5.86
CA ASP A 98 5.28 15.65 -6.54
C ASP A 98 3.85 15.15 -6.32
N CYS A 99 3.08 15.92 -5.55
CA CYS A 99 1.67 15.68 -5.30
C CYS A 99 0.76 16.44 -6.26
N SER A 100 1.25 17.12 -7.30
CA SER A 100 0.42 17.97 -8.17
C SER A 100 -0.47 17.18 -9.13
N ARG A 101 -0.06 15.96 -9.51
CA ARG A 101 -0.71 15.12 -10.53
C ARG A 101 -1.17 13.76 -9.99
N GLY A 102 -1.97 13.05 -10.79
CA GLY A 102 -2.48 11.72 -10.45
C GLY A 102 -3.82 11.73 -9.71
N LEU A 103 -4.32 10.54 -9.38
CA LEU A 103 -5.52 10.38 -8.57
C LEU A 103 -5.17 10.65 -7.10
N LYS A 104 -5.97 11.49 -6.43
CA LYS A 104 -5.77 11.86 -5.03
C LYS A 104 -6.93 11.40 -4.19
N VAL A 105 -6.62 10.79 -3.06
CA VAL A 105 -7.62 10.44 -2.04
C VAL A 105 -7.37 11.29 -0.80
N LYS A 106 -8.34 12.14 -0.47
CA LYS A 106 -8.30 12.94 0.76
C LYS A 106 -8.52 12.05 1.99
N PRO A 107 -7.67 12.14 3.02
CA PRO A 107 -7.84 11.43 4.28
C PRO A 107 -9.05 12.00 5.05
N GLU A 108 -10.03 11.12 5.27
CA GLU A 108 -11.22 11.40 6.06
C GLU A 108 -11.41 10.24 7.02
N LYS A 109 -11.68 10.52 8.30
CA LYS A 109 -11.76 9.51 9.33
C LYS A 109 -12.78 8.44 8.98
N GLY A 110 -12.32 7.18 8.98
CA GLY A 110 -13.14 6.01 8.66
C GLY A 110 -13.22 5.67 7.17
N LYS A 111 -12.72 6.54 6.27
CA LYS A 111 -12.57 6.20 4.85
C LYS A 111 -11.53 5.08 4.70
N VAL A 112 -11.81 4.16 3.77
CA VAL A 112 -10.95 3.03 3.44
C VAL A 112 -10.72 3.02 1.95
N ILE A 113 -9.47 2.82 1.53
CA ILE A 113 -9.14 2.51 0.15
C ILE A 113 -8.51 1.13 0.06
N ILE A 114 -8.70 0.51 -1.10
CA ILE A 114 -8.03 -0.73 -1.48
C ILE A 114 -7.40 -0.49 -2.83
N PHE A 115 -6.16 -0.93 -2.99
CA PHE A 115 -5.49 -0.97 -4.27
C PHE A 115 -4.70 -2.27 -4.39
N TYR A 116 -4.55 -2.74 -5.62
CA TYR A 116 -3.84 -3.96 -5.94
C TYR A 116 -2.45 -3.58 -6.45
N SER A 117 -1.45 -4.29 -5.95
CA SER A 117 -0.04 -4.13 -6.33
C SER A 117 0.40 -5.20 -7.33
N LEU A 118 -0.40 -6.26 -7.48
CA LEU A 118 -0.23 -7.29 -8.49
C LEU A 118 -1.49 -7.41 -9.33
N ASP A 119 -1.33 -7.73 -10.61
CA ASP A 119 -2.44 -8.00 -11.51
C ASP A 119 -3.08 -9.38 -11.27
N ALA A 120 -4.09 -9.73 -12.07
CA ALA A 120 -4.79 -11.01 -11.96
C ALA A 120 -3.93 -12.24 -12.34
N ALA A 121 -2.83 -12.03 -13.08
CA ALA A 121 -1.84 -13.07 -13.38
C ALA A 121 -0.79 -13.22 -12.25
N GLY A 122 -0.76 -12.27 -11.31
CA GLY A 122 0.22 -12.22 -10.23
C GLY A 122 1.49 -11.46 -10.61
N GLU A 123 1.48 -10.74 -11.74
CA GLU A 123 2.58 -9.90 -12.17
C GLU A 123 2.52 -8.53 -11.47
N MET A 124 3.67 -7.87 -11.32
CA MET A 124 3.75 -6.55 -10.68
C MET A 124 2.99 -5.50 -11.50
N ASP A 125 2.03 -4.83 -10.87
CA ASP A 125 1.26 -3.75 -11.49
C ASP A 125 2.02 -2.43 -11.30
N ASP A 126 2.81 -2.07 -12.32
CA ASP A 126 3.63 -0.87 -12.35
C ASP A 126 2.95 0.29 -13.10
#